data_AF-A0A965JR55-F1
#
_entry.id   AF-A0A965JR55-F1
#
_cell.length_a   1.000
_cell.length_b   1.000
_cell.length_c   1.000
_cell.angle_alpha   90.00
_cell.angle_beta   90.00
_cell.angle_gamma   90.00
#
_symmetry.space_group_name_H-M   'P 1'
#
loop_
_entity.id
_entity.type
_entity.pdbx_description
1 polymer ?
#
loop_
_entity_poly.entity_id
_entity_poly.type
_entity_poly.pdbx_seq_one_letter_code
_entity_poly.pdbx_strand_id
1 'polypeptide(L)'
;MKDLELFFKSIDPVLAALIATTFTWLVTAAGASLVFFFKTMHRGVLDGMLGFTGGVMVAASFWSLLMPSIEMSEKYFPNMAWMPAAVGFLTGALFLFFLDKWMPHLHINFSENESEGVKTQLHRTTLLVLAITLHNIPEGLAVGV
;
A
#
# COMPACT_ATOMS: atom_id res chain seq x y z
N MET A 1 -15.10 3.04 -19.84
CA MET A 1 -13.75 3.51 -19.44
C MET A 1 -13.55 4.98 -19.75
N LYS A 2 -13.75 5.44 -20.99
CA LYS A 2 -13.61 6.86 -21.38
C LYS A 2 -14.52 7.83 -20.59
N ASP A 3 -15.76 7.45 -20.32
CA ASP A 3 -16.69 8.32 -19.56
C ASP A 3 -16.26 8.50 -18.09
N LEU A 4 -15.66 7.46 -17.50
CA LEU A 4 -15.11 7.51 -16.14
C LEU A 4 -13.87 8.41 -16.09
N GLU A 5 -12.99 8.29 -17.09
CA GLU A 5 -11.81 9.13 -17.22
C GLU A 5 -12.18 10.61 -17.41
N LEU A 6 -13.19 10.90 -18.23
CA LEU A 6 -13.72 12.25 -18.42
C LEU A 6 -14.33 12.81 -17.13
N PHE A 7 -15.07 11.99 -16.38
CA PHE A 7 -15.61 12.38 -15.08
C PHE A 7 -14.49 12.77 -14.09
N PHE A 8 -13.48 11.90 -13.92
CA PHE A 8 -12.37 12.18 -13.00
C PHE A 8 -11.51 13.37 -13.44
N LYS A 9 -11.37 13.62 -14.76
CA LYS A 9 -10.71 14.82 -15.29
C LYS A 9 -11.53 16.10 -15.11
N SER A 10 -12.84 16.00 -14.92
CA SER A 10 -13.74 17.15 -14.76
C SER A 10 -13.86 17.68 -13.33
N ILE A 11 -13.43 16.89 -12.34
CA ILE A 11 -13.50 17.23 -10.92
C ILE A 11 -12.13 17.63 -10.38
N ASP A 12 -12.11 18.28 -9.22
CA ASP A 12 -10.87 18.65 -8.52
C ASP A 12 -10.05 17.38 -8.17
N PRO A 13 -8.72 17.37 -8.39
CA PRO A 13 -7.88 16.20 -8.10
C PRO A 13 -7.97 15.70 -6.65
N VAL A 14 -8.18 16.59 -5.67
CA VAL A 14 -8.34 16.21 -4.27
C VAL A 14 -9.67 15.49 -4.07
N LEU A 15 -10.74 15.95 -4.72
CA LEU A 15 -12.04 15.28 -4.69
C LEU A 15 -11.99 13.93 -5.42
N ALA A 16 -11.30 13.85 -6.55
CA ALA A 16 -11.04 12.59 -7.26
C ALA A 16 -10.34 11.57 -6.37
N ALA A 17 -9.24 11.97 -5.73
CA ALA A 17 -8.50 11.14 -4.79
C ALA A 17 -9.39 10.71 -3.62
N LEU A 18 -10.17 11.62 -3.02
CA LEU A 18 -11.08 11.30 -1.92
C LEU A 18 -12.12 10.25 -2.30
N ILE A 19 -12.74 10.37 -3.48
CA ILE A 19 -13.72 9.40 -3.97
C ILE A 19 -13.04 8.04 -4.19
N ALA A 20 -11.87 8.02 -4.82
CA ALA A 20 -11.12 6.79 -5.10
C ALA A 20 -10.64 6.09 -3.80
N THR A 21 -10.12 6.85 -2.82
CA THR A 21 -9.68 6.29 -1.54
C THR A 21 -10.86 5.86 -0.66
N THR A 22 -12.01 6.54 -0.74
CA THR A 22 -13.23 6.11 -0.05
C THR A 22 -13.75 4.80 -0.65
N PHE A 23 -13.72 4.69 -1.99
CA PHE A 23 -14.10 3.46 -2.66
C PHE A 23 -13.22 2.28 -2.24
N THR A 24 -11.90 2.44 -2.27
CA THR A 24 -10.98 1.37 -1.83
C THR A 24 -11.18 1.01 -0.36
N TRP A 25 -11.39 2.00 0.52
CA TRP A 25 -11.74 1.75 1.93
C TRP A 25 -13.03 0.93 2.09
N LEU A 26 -14.07 1.23 1.32
CA LEU A 26 -15.32 0.46 1.31
C LEU A 26 -15.12 -0.98 0.83
N VAL A 27 -14.26 -1.20 -0.16
CA VAL A 27 -13.91 -2.55 -0.63
C VAL A 27 -13.18 -3.34 0.47
N THR A 28 -12.24 -2.70 1.18
CA THR A 28 -11.58 -3.32 2.35
C THR A 28 -12.60 -3.66 3.45
N ALA A 29 -13.51 -2.74 3.77
CA ALA A 29 -14.57 -2.97 4.75
C ALA A 29 -15.51 -4.11 4.34
N ALA A 30 -15.86 -4.20 3.06
CA ALA A 30 -16.66 -5.27 2.50
C ALA A 30 -15.93 -6.63 2.60
N GLY A 31 -14.63 -6.68 2.29
CA GLY A 31 -13.81 -7.88 2.47
C GLY A 31 -13.72 -8.31 3.93
N ALA A 32 -13.51 -7.36 4.84
CA ALA A 32 -13.46 -7.61 6.29
C ALA A 32 -14.80 -8.12 6.84
N SER A 33 -15.94 -7.70 6.27
CA SER A 33 -17.28 -8.14 6.69
C SER A 33 -17.50 -9.66 6.57
N LEU A 34 -16.72 -10.35 5.74
CA LEU A 34 -16.80 -11.82 5.60
C LEU A 34 -16.53 -12.55 6.92
N VAL A 35 -15.85 -11.92 7.88
CA VAL A 35 -15.62 -12.46 9.22
C VAL A 35 -16.92 -12.77 9.98
N PHE A 36 -18.03 -12.10 9.65
CA PHE A 36 -19.34 -12.38 10.24
C PHE A 36 -19.94 -13.71 9.78
N PHE A 37 -19.53 -14.21 8.60
CA PHE A 37 -20.00 -15.48 8.05
C PHE A 37 -19.02 -16.62 8.30
N PHE A 38 -17.72 -16.35 8.25
CA PHE A 38 -16.66 -17.37 8.39
C PHE A 38 -15.69 -16.98 9.50
N LYS A 39 -15.68 -17.76 10.60
CA LYS A 39 -14.76 -17.55 11.73
C LYS A 39 -13.39 -18.22 11.55
N THR A 40 -13.30 -19.20 10.66
CA THR A 40 -12.06 -19.93 10.34
C THR A 40 -11.93 -20.07 8.83
N MET A 41 -10.70 -19.97 8.33
CA MET A 41 -10.40 -20.08 6.90
C MET A 41 -9.41 -21.22 6.69
N HIS A 42 -9.60 -21.99 5.61
CA HIS A 42 -8.63 -23.01 5.21
C HIS A 42 -7.30 -22.35 4.84
N ARG A 43 -6.19 -22.87 5.38
CA ARG A 43 -4.86 -22.26 5.21
C ARG A 43 -4.46 -22.07 3.75
N GLY A 44 -4.74 -23.03 2.88
CA GLY A 44 -4.47 -22.90 1.44
C GLY A 44 -5.28 -21.81 0.73
N VAL A 45 -6.49 -21.48 1.23
CA VAL A 45 -7.27 -20.36 0.69
C VAL A 45 -6.66 -19.04 1.15
N LEU A 46 -6.30 -18.95 2.44
CA LEU A 46 -5.62 -17.77 2.99
C LEU A 46 -4.29 -17.49 2.28
N ASP A 47 -3.44 -18.51 2.12
CA ASP A 47 -2.16 -18.40 1.43
C ASP A 47 -2.36 -17.99 -0.05
N GLY A 48 -3.40 -18.53 -0.71
CA GLY A 48 -3.78 -18.13 -2.06
C GLY A 48 -4.22 -16.66 -2.15
N MET A 49 -5.01 -16.17 -1.18
CA MET A 49 -5.42 -14.76 -1.11
C MET A 49 -4.22 -13.84 -0.88
N LEU A 50 -3.32 -14.18 0.06
CA LEU A 50 -2.10 -13.41 0.34
C LEU A 50 -1.19 -13.35 -0.89
N GLY A 51 -0.98 -14.47 -1.57
CA GLY A 51 -0.19 -14.54 -2.80
C GLY A 51 -0.82 -13.73 -3.94
N PHE A 52 -2.15 -13.77 -4.09
CA PHE A 52 -2.88 -12.96 -5.07
C PHE A 52 -2.70 -11.47 -4.81
N THR A 53 -2.92 -11.01 -3.57
CA THR A 53 -2.75 -9.59 -3.21
C THR A 53 -1.31 -9.13 -3.45
N GLY A 54 -0.31 -9.91 -3.03
CA GLY A 54 1.09 -9.59 -3.30
C GLY A 54 1.40 -9.49 -4.80
N GLY A 55 0.87 -10.41 -5.60
CA GLY A 55 1.03 -10.39 -7.06
C GLY A 55 0.40 -9.17 -7.73
N VAL A 56 -0.83 -8.80 -7.34
CA VAL A 56 -1.50 -7.60 -7.87
C VAL A 56 -0.73 -6.33 -7.51
N MET A 57 -0.21 -6.23 -6.29
CA MET A 57 0.57 -5.06 -5.87
C MET A 57 1.90 -4.93 -6.63
N VAL A 58 2.61 -6.03 -6.87
CA VAL A 58 3.84 -6.02 -7.69
C VAL A 58 3.54 -5.61 -9.13
N ALA A 59 2.46 -6.13 -9.72
CA ALA A 59 2.05 -5.76 -11.07
C ALA A 59 1.66 -4.27 -11.16
N ALA A 60 0.81 -3.78 -10.25
CA ALA A 60 0.42 -2.37 -10.21
C ALA A 60 1.63 -1.45 -10.06
N SER A 61 2.59 -1.82 -9.19
CA SER A 61 3.82 -1.05 -8.99
C SER A 61 4.62 -0.87 -10.28
N PHE A 62 4.67 -1.88 -11.16
CA PHE A 62 5.38 -1.77 -12.43
C PHE A 62 4.56 -1.08 -13.52
N TRP A 63 3.37 -1.61 -13.84
CA TRP A 63 2.58 -1.17 -14.98
C TRP A 63 1.83 0.14 -14.75
N SER A 64 1.38 0.39 -13.53
CA SER A 64 0.56 1.57 -13.21
C SER A 64 1.37 2.72 -12.63
N LEU A 65 2.56 2.47 -12.06
CA LEU A 65 3.37 3.51 -11.43
C LEU A 65 4.73 3.70 -12.13
N LEU A 66 5.58 2.66 -12.15
CA LEU A 66 6.97 2.80 -12.58
C LEU A 66 7.10 3.07 -14.08
N MET A 67 6.39 2.34 -14.93
CA MET A 67 6.43 2.54 -16.38
C MET A 67 5.86 3.92 -16.79
N PRO A 68 4.66 4.35 -16.33
CA PRO A 68 4.17 5.71 -16.59
C PRO A 68 5.09 6.81 -16.04
N SER A 69 5.75 6.58 -14.91
CA SER A 69 6.73 7.53 -14.34
C SER A 69 7.95 7.71 -15.25
N ILE A 70 8.48 6.63 -15.83
CA ILE A 70 9.57 6.70 -16.81
C ILE A 70 9.12 7.44 -18.08
N GLU A 71 7.95 7.10 -18.64
CA GLU A 71 7.39 7.77 -19.83
C GLU A 71 7.16 9.27 -19.58
N MET A 72 6.72 9.64 -18.38
CA MET A 72 6.57 11.04 -17.99
C MET A 72 7.94 11.73 -17.86
N SER A 73 8.95 11.02 -17.33
CA SER A 73 10.31 11.53 -17.21
C SER A 73 11.00 11.71 -18.56
N GLU A 74 10.72 10.91 -19.58
CA GLU A 74 11.27 11.08 -20.94
C GLU A 74 10.96 12.46 -21.52
N LYS A 75 9.80 13.03 -21.17
CA LYS A 75 9.39 14.37 -21.62
C LYS A 75 10.28 15.50 -21.08
N TYR A 76 10.84 15.31 -19.88
CA TYR A 76 11.63 16.33 -19.18
C TYR A 76 13.14 16.03 -19.21
N PHE A 77 13.54 14.76 -19.23
CA PHE A 77 14.93 14.30 -19.19
C PHE A 77 15.20 13.22 -20.26
N PRO A 78 15.28 13.57 -21.56
CA PRO A 78 15.37 12.60 -22.65
C PRO A 78 16.61 11.68 -22.57
N ASN A 79 17.73 12.21 -22.08
CA ASN A 79 18.99 11.45 -21.98
C ASN A 79 19.08 10.58 -20.72
N MET A 80 18.17 10.77 -19.75
CA MET A 80 18.25 10.10 -18.45
C MET A 80 16.86 9.88 -17.83
N ALA A 81 15.92 9.41 -18.64
CA ALA A 81 14.52 9.25 -18.24
C ALA A 81 14.30 8.24 -17.10
N TRP A 82 15.22 7.29 -16.94
CA TRP A 82 15.18 6.32 -15.85
C TRP A 82 15.55 6.95 -14.49
N MET A 83 16.30 8.07 -14.46
CA MET A 83 16.90 8.55 -13.22
C MET A 83 15.88 9.10 -12.22
N PRO A 84 14.89 9.94 -12.60
CA PRO A 84 13.87 10.39 -11.66
C PRO A 84 13.04 9.24 -11.08
N ALA A 85 12.65 8.28 -11.92
CA ALA A 85 11.92 7.09 -11.48
C ALA A 85 12.75 6.21 -10.55
N ALA A 86 14.03 5.96 -10.87
CA ALA A 86 14.93 5.16 -10.05
C ALA A 86 15.24 5.82 -8.70
N VAL A 87 15.52 7.12 -8.69
CA VAL A 87 15.77 7.89 -7.45
C VAL A 87 14.51 7.92 -6.58
N GLY A 88 13.34 8.17 -7.18
CA GLY A 88 12.06 8.15 -6.47
C GLY A 88 11.76 6.78 -5.87
N PHE A 89 11.92 5.71 -6.66
CA PHE A 89 11.72 4.34 -6.21
C PHE A 89 12.67 3.98 -5.06
N LEU A 90 13.97 4.26 -5.19
CA LEU A 90 14.96 3.93 -4.17
C LEU A 90 14.76 4.75 -2.88
N THR A 91 14.42 6.03 -3.02
CA THR A 91 14.10 6.90 -1.87
C THR A 91 12.84 6.41 -1.16
N GLY A 92 11.79 6.04 -1.91
CA GLY A 92 10.57 5.46 -1.35
C GLY A 92 10.83 4.13 -0.65
N ALA A 93 11.63 3.25 -1.26
CA ALA A 93 12.01 1.96 -0.66
C ALA A 93 12.80 2.16 0.65
N LEU A 94 13.77 3.08 0.67
CA LEU A 94 14.51 3.42 1.89
C LEU A 94 13.60 4.03 2.96
N PHE A 95 12.68 4.91 2.56
CA PHE A 95 11.70 5.51 3.47
C PHE A 95 10.83 4.44 4.15
N LEU A 96 10.28 3.49 3.37
CA LEU A 96 9.51 2.38 3.92
C LEU A 96 10.37 1.46 4.79
N PHE A 97 11.61 1.18 4.40
CA PHE A 97 12.54 0.41 5.22
C PHE A 97 12.82 1.06 6.58
N PHE A 98 13.01 2.38 6.64
CA PHE A 98 13.18 3.09 7.90
C PHE A 98 11.91 3.13 8.73
N LEU A 99 10.74 3.33 8.10
CA LEU A 99 9.46 3.27 8.77
C LEU A 99 9.22 1.91 9.42
N ASP A 100 9.50 0.82 8.70
CA ASP A 100 9.36 -0.54 9.21
C ASP A 100 10.29 -0.79 10.40
N LYS A 101 11.56 -0.37 10.30
CA LYS A 101 12.55 -0.49 11.38
C LYS A 101 12.18 0.30 12.65
N TRP A 102 11.48 1.42 12.50
CA TRP A 102 11.04 2.25 13.63
C TRP A 102 9.69 1.84 14.19
N MET A 103 8.89 1.15 13.38
CA MET A 103 7.60 0.66 13.81
C MET A 103 7.80 -0.37 14.93
N PRO A 104 7.13 -0.21 16.08
CA PRO A 104 7.12 -1.22 17.13
C PRO A 104 6.24 -2.40 16.68
N HIS A 105 6.75 -3.25 15.79
CA HIS A 105 6.08 -4.49 15.42
C HIS A 105 6.29 -5.58 16.48
N LEU A 106 5.23 -6.34 16.74
CA LEU A 106 5.20 -7.35 17.77
C LEU A 106 5.30 -8.73 17.10
N HIS A 107 6.47 -9.38 17.14
CA HIS A 107 6.59 -10.76 16.72
C HIS A 107 5.77 -11.65 17.68
N ILE A 108 4.63 -12.14 17.20
CA ILE A 108 3.66 -12.90 18.01
C ILE A 108 4.25 -14.19 18.63
N ASN A 109 5.42 -14.65 18.15
CA ASN A 109 6.10 -15.90 18.52
C ASN A 109 7.51 -15.76 19.14
N PHE A 110 8.05 -14.56 19.40
CA PHE A 110 9.39 -14.40 19.97
C PHE A 110 9.38 -13.67 21.31
N SER A 111 10.29 -14.08 22.20
CA SER A 111 10.46 -13.58 23.57
C SER A 111 10.75 -12.07 23.62
N GLU A 112 10.32 -11.38 24.68
CA GLU A 112 10.41 -9.91 24.87
C GLU A 112 11.80 -9.28 24.60
N ASN A 113 12.86 -10.09 24.61
CA ASN A 113 14.25 -9.70 24.38
C ASN A 113 14.66 -9.56 22.89
N GLU A 114 13.80 -9.94 21.93
CA GLU A 114 14.04 -9.80 20.47
C GLU A 114 13.03 -8.85 19.81
N SER A 115 12.51 -7.89 20.57
CA SER A 115 11.63 -6.86 20.01
C SER A 115 12.45 -5.85 19.19
N GLU A 116 12.34 -5.90 17.86
CA GLU A 116 12.78 -4.82 16.98
C GLU A 116 11.76 -3.66 17.02
N GLY A 117 12.26 -2.42 17.05
CA GLY A 117 11.47 -1.19 17.20
C GLY A 117 11.52 -0.58 18.61
N VAL A 118 10.86 0.56 18.80
CA VAL A 118 10.84 1.27 20.10
C VAL A 118 10.04 0.45 21.12
N LYS A 119 10.56 0.26 22.34
CA LYS A 119 9.79 -0.39 23.43
C LYS A 119 8.56 0.46 23.74
N THR A 120 7.36 -0.08 23.52
CA THR A 120 6.09 0.61 23.84
C THR A 120 5.24 -0.21 24.79
N GLN A 121 4.45 0.48 25.62
CA GLN A 121 3.44 -0.16 26.49
C GLN A 121 2.08 -0.34 25.78
N LEU A 122 2.04 -0.28 24.45
CA LEU A 122 0.80 -0.35 23.69
C LEU A 122 0.23 -1.78 23.68
N HIS A 123 -1.10 -1.88 23.74
CA HIS A 123 -1.79 -3.17 23.67
C HIS A 123 -1.57 -3.82 22.28
N ARG A 124 -1.51 -5.16 22.23
CA ARG A 124 -1.29 -5.94 21.00
C ARG A 124 -2.20 -5.52 19.84
N THR A 125 -3.46 -5.23 20.15
CA THR A 125 -4.47 -4.76 19.18
C THR A 125 -4.11 -3.39 18.58
N THR A 126 -3.61 -2.47 19.39
CA THR A 126 -3.19 -1.13 18.93
C THR A 126 -1.99 -1.22 17.99
N LEU A 127 -1.04 -2.10 18.31
CA LEU A 127 0.13 -2.35 17.47
C LEU A 127 -0.26 -2.99 16.13
N LEU A 128 -1.23 -3.92 16.13
CA LEU A 128 -1.75 -4.54 14.91
C LEU A 128 -2.48 -3.51 14.01
N VAL A 129 -3.31 -2.64 14.59
CA VAL A 129 -3.96 -1.55 13.84
C VAL A 129 -2.94 -0.57 13.28
N LEU A 130 -1.92 -0.20 14.07
CA LEU A 130 -0.84 0.68 13.62
C LEU A 130 -0.06 0.06 12.45
N ALA A 131 0.27 -1.22 12.55
CA ALA A 131 0.97 -1.94 11.50
C ALA A 131 0.18 -1.98 10.19
N ILE A 132 -1.11 -2.33 10.26
CA ILE A 132 -2.00 -2.33 9.08
C ILE A 132 -2.11 -0.91 8.50
N THR A 133 -2.25 0.11 9.36
CA THR A 133 -2.35 1.51 8.92
C THR A 133 -1.11 1.93 8.14
N LEU A 134 0.09 1.61 8.64
CA LEU A 134 1.35 1.95 7.99
C LEU A 134 1.52 1.26 6.63
N HIS A 135 1.00 0.04 6.47
CA HIS A 135 1.00 -0.66 5.17
C HIS A 135 0.00 -0.08 4.17
N ASN A 136 -1.12 0.48 4.66
CA ASN A 136 -2.15 1.05 3.79
C ASN A 136 -1.85 2.49 3.34
N ILE A 137 -0.93 3.21 4.02
CA ILE A 137 -0.52 4.56 3.62
C ILE A 137 0.09 4.56 2.19
N PRO A 138 1.07 3.70 1.85
CA PRO A 138 1.60 3.60 0.49
C PRO A 138 0.53 3.31 -0.57
N GLU A 139 -0.42 2.42 -0.27
CA GLU A 139 -1.52 2.11 -1.18
C GLU A 139 -2.42 3.33 -1.42
N GLY A 140 -2.77 4.07 -0.36
CA GLY A 140 -3.55 5.30 -0.48
C GLY A 140 -2.83 6.40 -1.25
N LEU A 141 -1.52 6.54 -1.06
CA LEU A 141 -0.70 7.49 -1.82
C LEU A 141 -0.65 7.14 -3.31
N ALA A 142 -0.50 5.85 -3.65
CA ALA A 142 -0.46 5.38 -5.04
C ALA A 142 -1.78 5.63 -5.79
N VAL A 143 -2.93 5.68 -5.11
CA VAL A 143 -4.22 6.02 -5.72
C VAL A 143 -4.32 7.52 -6.06
N GLY A 144 -3.63 8.38 -5.31
CA GLY A 144 -3.66 9.83 -5.51
C GLY A 144 -2.64 10.37 -6.52
N VAL A 145 -1.68 9.54 -6.96
CA VAL A 145 -0.63 9.88 -7.93
C VAL A 145 -1.03 9.41 -9.33
#